data_AF-A0A969EG67-F1
#
_entry.id   AF-A0A969EG67-F1
#
_cell.length_a   1.000
_cell.length_b   1.000
_cell.length_c   1.000
_cell.angle_alpha   90.00
_cell.angle_beta   90.00
_cell.angle_gamma   90.00
#
_symmetry.space_group_name_H-M   'P 1'
#
loop_
_entity.id
_entity.type
_entity.pdbx_description
1 polymer ?
#
loop_
_entity_poly.entity_id
_entity_poly.type
_entity_poly.pdbx_seq_one_letter_code
_entity_poly.pdbx_strand_id
1 'polypeptide(L)'
;MTSKRRARRELFRRTVSAVTLVAFVVSQTGALAGPVADPTAPIGFRPSVSTAPSGASVVNIVAPSAAGTSHNKYSTFEVDAKGVVLNNSLGAGASVLAGALGANPRLSGSFATVILNEVTGLTASQLGGALEVFGNAASVIIANPNGVTCAGCSFLNAPRVMLTTGVPFNTGSALGFEVTGGSIGVAGAGLDASNVARL
;
A
#
# COMPACT_ATOMS: atom_id res chain seq x y z
N MET A 1 -26.70 -54.93 -42.57
CA MET A 1 -27.07 -55.65 -41.32
C MET A 1 -26.33 -56.99 -41.35
N THR A 2 -25.56 -57.52 -40.40
CA THR A 2 -25.42 -57.36 -38.94
C THR A 2 -24.25 -58.28 -38.53
N SER A 3 -23.07 -57.75 -38.19
CA SER A 3 -21.96 -58.46 -37.49
C SER A 3 -20.78 -57.49 -37.32
N LYS A 4 -20.97 -56.30 -36.74
CA LYS A 4 -20.92 -56.13 -35.28
C LYS A 4 -20.13 -57.23 -34.56
N ARG A 5 -18.94 -56.82 -34.12
CA ARG A 5 -18.56 -56.93 -32.69
C ARG A 5 -18.33 -58.36 -32.19
N ARG A 6 -17.21 -59.02 -32.53
CA ARG A 6 -16.59 -59.95 -31.57
C ARG A 6 -15.14 -60.42 -31.74
N ALA A 7 -14.44 -60.23 -32.86
CA ALA A 7 -13.23 -61.05 -33.09
C ALA A 7 -11.97 -60.32 -33.60
N ARG A 8 -11.67 -59.12 -33.10
CA ARG A 8 -10.30 -58.56 -33.10
C ARG A 8 -9.99 -57.84 -31.79
N ARG A 9 -10.58 -58.34 -30.69
CA ARG A 9 -10.00 -58.16 -29.36
C ARG A 9 -8.78 -59.07 -29.30
N GLU A 10 -7.66 -58.50 -28.85
CA GLU A 10 -6.43 -59.19 -28.45
C GLU A 10 -5.41 -59.54 -29.55
N LEU A 11 -4.85 -58.53 -30.21
CA LEU A 11 -3.40 -58.55 -30.36
C LEU A 11 -2.85 -57.14 -30.55
N PHE A 12 -1.73 -56.90 -29.87
CA PHE A 12 -0.79 -55.80 -30.07
C PHE A 12 -0.92 -54.55 -29.19
N ARG A 13 -0.43 -54.76 -27.95
CA ARG A 13 0.64 -53.97 -27.32
C ARG A 13 0.31 -52.55 -26.85
N ARG A 14 0.12 -52.47 -25.53
CA ARG A 14 0.91 -51.66 -24.59
C ARG A 14 1.34 -50.27 -25.12
N THR A 15 0.55 -49.26 -24.83
CA THR A 15 1.08 -47.94 -24.47
C THR A 15 0.25 -47.39 -23.32
N VAL A 16 0.77 -47.57 -22.10
CA VAL A 16 0.36 -46.79 -20.93
C VAL A 16 0.84 -45.37 -21.22
N SER A 17 -0.04 -44.51 -21.73
CA SER A 17 0.23 -43.08 -21.80
C SER A 17 0.23 -42.55 -20.37
N ALA A 18 1.40 -42.49 -19.78
CA ALA A 18 1.64 -41.76 -18.55
C ALA A 18 1.38 -40.27 -18.84
N VAL A 19 0.21 -39.78 -18.43
CA VAL A 19 -0.08 -38.35 -18.40
C VAL A 19 0.71 -37.78 -17.22
N THR A 20 1.93 -37.32 -17.48
CA THR A 20 2.67 -36.49 -16.52
C THR A 20 1.98 -35.14 -16.42
N LEU A 21 1.15 -34.99 -15.40
CA LEU A 21 0.57 -33.72 -15.00
C LEU A 21 1.69 -32.87 -14.39
N VAL A 22 2.35 -32.04 -15.21
CA VAL A 22 3.27 -31.02 -14.69
C VAL A 22 2.41 -29.92 -14.10
N ALA A 23 2.22 -29.96 -12.78
CA ALA A 23 1.65 -28.84 -12.05
C ALA A 23 2.67 -27.69 -12.07
N PHE A 24 2.52 -26.77 -13.01
CA PHE A 24 3.28 -25.52 -13.02
C PHE A 24 2.75 -24.66 -11.86
N VAL A 25 3.33 -24.83 -10.68
CA VAL A 25 3.12 -23.89 -9.57
C VAL A 25 3.86 -22.62 -9.96
N VAL A 26 3.13 -21.67 -10.56
CA VAL A 26 3.59 -20.29 -10.61
C VAL A 26 3.60 -19.81 -9.16
N SER A 27 4.73 -19.88 -8.50
CA SER A 27 4.97 -19.08 -7.31
C SER A 27 4.93 -17.63 -7.77
N GLN A 28 3.74 -17.01 -7.69
CA GLN A 28 3.59 -15.58 -7.83
C GLN A 28 4.30 -14.96 -6.63
N THR A 29 5.62 -14.76 -6.74
CA THR A 29 6.31 -13.80 -5.89
C THR A 29 5.77 -12.44 -6.34
N GLY A 30 4.67 -12.02 -5.72
CA GLY A 30 4.20 -10.65 -5.87
C GLY A 30 5.38 -9.77 -5.48
N ALA A 31 5.92 -9.02 -6.44
CA ALA A 31 6.73 -7.87 -6.10
C ALA A 31 5.85 -7.04 -5.15
N LEU A 32 6.36 -6.68 -3.97
CA LEU A 32 5.69 -5.72 -3.11
C LEU A 32 5.61 -4.42 -3.92
N ALA A 33 4.48 -4.23 -4.60
CA ALA A 33 4.20 -3.02 -5.34
C ALA A 33 3.86 -1.95 -4.31
N GLY A 34 4.37 -0.73 -4.51
CA GLY A 34 4.04 0.41 -3.65
C GLY A 34 2.54 0.73 -3.59
N PRO A 35 2.16 1.86 -2.97
CA PRO A 35 0.76 2.21 -2.79
C PRO A 35 0.01 2.32 -4.12
N VAL A 36 -1.22 1.81 -4.16
CA VAL A 36 -2.11 1.91 -5.32
C VAL A 36 -3.36 2.67 -4.90
N ALA A 37 -3.59 3.83 -5.51
CA ALA A 37 -4.79 4.63 -5.24
C ALA A 37 -6.06 3.83 -5.54
N ASP A 38 -7.08 3.98 -4.69
CA ASP A 38 -8.38 3.32 -4.91
C ASP A 38 -9.08 3.97 -6.12
N PRO A 39 -9.26 3.25 -7.25
CA PRO A 39 -9.89 3.81 -8.43
C PRO A 39 -11.40 4.00 -8.27
N THR A 40 -12.00 3.47 -7.21
CA THR A 40 -13.45 3.54 -6.93
C THR A 40 -13.80 4.65 -5.92
N ALA A 41 -12.86 5.08 -5.07
CA ALA A 41 -13.06 6.17 -4.10
C ALA A 41 -13.55 7.48 -4.76
N PRO A 42 -14.24 8.42 -4.11
CA PRO A 42 -14.52 9.72 -4.74
C PRO A 42 -13.23 10.48 -5.09
N ILE A 43 -13.22 11.29 -6.17
CA ILE A 43 -12.00 11.90 -6.71
C ILE A 43 -11.22 12.79 -5.71
N GLY A 44 -11.93 13.34 -4.71
CA GLY A 44 -11.34 14.11 -3.62
C GLY A 44 -10.51 13.29 -2.64
N PHE A 45 -10.61 11.96 -2.68
CA PHE A 45 -9.85 11.02 -1.84
C PHE A 45 -8.86 10.17 -2.65
N ARG A 46 -8.73 10.41 -3.96
CA ARG A 46 -7.80 9.69 -4.85
C ARG A 46 -6.47 10.46 -4.94
N PRO A 47 -5.40 10.01 -4.26
CA PRO A 47 -4.07 10.56 -4.52
C PRO A 47 -3.59 10.15 -5.92
N SER A 48 -2.55 10.80 -6.44
CA SER A 48 -1.79 10.25 -7.57
C SER A 48 -0.50 9.63 -7.08
N VAL A 49 -0.12 8.51 -7.70
CA VAL A 49 1.10 7.77 -7.39
C VAL A 49 1.96 7.69 -8.64
N SER A 50 3.23 8.05 -8.51
CA SER A 50 4.26 7.89 -9.54
C SER A 50 5.49 7.22 -8.95
N THR A 51 6.48 6.94 -9.78
CA THR A 51 7.75 6.33 -9.36
C THR A 51 8.89 7.28 -9.69
N ALA A 52 9.71 7.60 -8.69
CA ALA A 52 10.90 8.43 -8.87
C ALA A 52 12.03 7.62 -9.54
N PRO A 53 13.05 8.27 -10.12
CA PRO A 53 14.22 7.58 -10.67
C PRO A 53 14.97 6.68 -9.66
N SER A 54 14.87 6.98 -8.36
CA SER A 54 15.42 6.14 -7.28
C SER A 54 14.67 4.81 -7.10
N GLY A 55 13.47 4.69 -7.67
CA GLY A 55 12.53 3.58 -7.48
C GLY A 55 11.50 3.83 -6.36
N ALA A 56 11.67 4.89 -5.56
CA ALA A 56 10.70 5.23 -4.52
C ALA A 56 9.34 5.61 -5.14
N SER A 57 8.25 5.21 -4.50
CA SER A 57 6.91 5.66 -4.89
C SER A 57 6.69 7.09 -4.39
N VAL A 58 6.19 7.98 -5.24
CA VAL A 58 5.85 9.35 -4.88
C VAL A 58 4.34 9.52 -4.94
N VAL A 59 3.74 9.82 -3.79
CA VAL A 59 2.31 10.05 -3.62
C VAL A 59 2.09 11.55 -3.52
N ASN A 60 1.45 12.14 -4.54
CA ASN A 60 0.87 13.47 -4.39
C ASN A 60 -0.46 13.30 -3.64
N ILE A 61 -0.42 13.59 -2.34
CA ILE A 61 -1.58 13.52 -1.46
C ILE A 61 -2.68 14.47 -1.94
N VAL A 62 -3.93 14.16 -1.62
CA VAL A 62 -5.06 15.04 -1.94
C VAL A 62 -5.03 16.32 -1.09
N ALA A 63 -5.75 17.36 -1.55
CA ALA A 63 -5.89 18.61 -0.80
C ALA A 63 -6.41 18.33 0.63
N PRO A 64 -5.84 18.96 1.67
CA PRO A 64 -6.33 18.80 3.02
C PRO A 64 -7.72 19.42 3.18
N SER A 65 -8.50 18.89 4.13
CA SER A 65 -9.74 19.50 4.59
C SER A 65 -9.47 20.80 5.37
N ALA A 66 -10.52 21.55 5.72
CA ALA A 66 -10.41 22.72 6.59
C ALA A 66 -9.78 22.42 7.97
N ALA A 67 -9.88 21.18 8.43
CA ALA A 67 -9.24 20.71 9.66
C ALA A 67 -7.76 20.30 9.47
N GLY A 68 -7.23 20.37 8.25
CA GLY A 68 -5.84 20.03 7.92
C GLY A 68 -5.59 18.57 7.56
N THR A 69 -6.63 17.72 7.47
CA THR A 69 -6.47 16.31 7.12
C THR A 69 -6.51 16.09 5.61
N SER A 70 -5.44 15.55 5.04
CA SER A 70 -5.45 14.96 3.70
C SER A 70 -5.85 13.48 3.81
N HIS A 71 -7.00 13.12 3.22
CA HIS A 71 -7.56 11.77 3.32
C HIS A 71 -7.40 11.04 1.99
N ASN A 72 -6.48 10.09 1.97
CA ASN A 72 -6.05 9.36 0.78
C ASN A 72 -6.53 7.91 0.88
N LYS A 73 -7.28 7.44 -0.13
CA LYS A 73 -7.82 6.08 -0.19
C LYS A 73 -7.04 5.23 -1.19
N TYR A 74 -6.73 4.00 -0.78
CA TYR A 74 -5.90 3.06 -1.50
C TYR A 74 -6.56 1.69 -1.61
N SER A 75 -6.40 1.01 -2.75
CA SER A 75 -6.72 -0.42 -2.84
C SER A 75 -5.67 -1.26 -2.11
N THR A 76 -4.40 -0.85 -2.18
CA THR A 76 -3.29 -1.42 -1.40
C THR A 76 -2.35 -0.31 -0.95
N PHE A 77 -1.79 -0.44 0.25
CA PHE A 77 -0.77 0.48 0.76
C PHE A 77 0.38 -0.33 1.34
N GLU A 78 1.37 -0.61 0.48
CA GLU A 78 2.61 -1.27 0.86
C GLU A 78 3.75 -0.25 0.82
N VAL A 79 4.76 -0.46 1.66
CA VAL A 79 6.02 0.29 1.60
C VAL A 79 7.13 -0.73 1.39
N ASP A 80 7.66 -0.81 0.18
CA ASP A 80 8.78 -1.71 -0.11
C ASP A 80 10.12 -1.09 0.34
N ALA A 81 11.22 -1.80 0.06
CA ALA A 81 12.58 -1.34 0.41
C ALA A 81 13.01 -0.06 -0.34
N LYS A 82 12.35 0.33 -1.43
CA LYS A 82 12.58 1.61 -2.12
C LYS A 82 11.87 2.76 -1.43
N GLY A 83 10.84 2.47 -0.66
CA GLY A 83 10.14 3.43 0.19
C GLY A 83 9.07 4.23 -0.52
N VAL A 84 8.37 5.05 0.26
CA VAL A 84 7.25 5.88 -0.17
C VAL A 84 7.47 7.32 0.28
N VAL A 85 7.23 8.27 -0.62
CA VAL A 85 7.24 9.71 -0.34
C VAL A 85 5.82 10.25 -0.42
N LEU A 86 5.31 10.78 0.68
CA LEU A 86 4.09 11.57 0.73
C LEU A 86 4.45 13.03 0.44
N ASN A 87 4.16 13.51 -0.77
CA ASN A 87 4.47 14.89 -1.16
C ASN A 87 3.47 15.87 -0.53
N ASN A 88 3.88 16.49 0.58
CA ASN A 88 3.15 17.53 1.31
C ASN A 88 3.78 18.92 1.10
N SER A 89 4.47 19.12 -0.03
CA SER A 89 5.24 20.34 -0.29
C SER A 89 4.46 21.36 -1.10
N LEU A 90 4.52 22.63 -0.66
CA LEU A 90 4.05 23.79 -1.44
C LEU A 90 5.10 24.32 -2.43
N GLY A 91 6.32 23.78 -2.41
CA GLY A 91 7.43 24.22 -3.26
C GLY A 91 8.28 23.05 -3.77
N ALA A 92 9.16 23.33 -4.73
CA ALA A 92 10.17 22.35 -5.15
C ALA A 92 11.26 22.19 -4.09
N GLY A 93 11.91 21.03 -4.07
CA GLY A 93 12.96 20.71 -3.11
C GLY A 93 13.54 19.31 -3.32
N ALA A 94 14.30 18.83 -2.33
CA ALA A 94 14.89 17.49 -2.36
C ALA A 94 14.26 16.61 -1.27
N SER A 95 13.67 15.50 -1.69
CA SER A 95 13.28 14.38 -0.84
C SER A 95 14.48 13.47 -0.59
N VAL A 96 14.54 12.89 0.60
CA VAL A 96 15.56 11.92 1.00
C VAL A 96 15.47 10.65 0.15
N LEU A 97 14.25 10.15 -0.13
CA LEU A 97 14.05 8.88 -0.83
C LEU A 97 13.95 9.05 -2.36
N ALA A 98 13.43 10.18 -2.84
CA ALA A 98 13.11 10.39 -4.26
C ALA A 98 14.01 11.42 -4.96
N GLY A 99 14.89 12.12 -4.24
CA GLY A 99 15.72 13.18 -4.81
C GLY A 99 14.91 14.43 -5.12
N ALA A 100 15.23 15.12 -6.22
CA ALA A 100 14.56 16.36 -6.59
C ALA A 100 13.07 16.12 -6.92
N LEU A 101 12.19 16.80 -6.18
CA LEU A 101 10.74 16.77 -6.36
C LEU A 101 10.17 18.19 -6.51
N GLY A 102 9.12 18.32 -7.31
CA GLY A 102 8.32 19.55 -7.39
C GLY A 102 7.32 19.66 -6.25
N ALA A 103 6.67 20.84 -6.16
CA ALA A 103 5.51 21.03 -5.30
C ALA A 103 4.40 20.03 -5.63
N ASN A 104 3.58 19.67 -4.64
CA ASN A 104 2.39 18.87 -4.90
C ASN A 104 1.33 19.75 -5.58
N PRO A 105 0.96 19.49 -6.85
CA PRO A 105 0.00 20.31 -7.59
C PRO A 105 -1.43 20.23 -7.06
N ARG A 106 -1.71 19.32 -6.11
CA ARG A 106 -3.01 19.18 -5.45
C ARG A 106 -3.16 20.14 -4.26
N LEU A 107 -2.07 20.75 -3.78
CA LEU A 107 -2.10 21.68 -2.66
C LEU A 107 -2.24 23.12 -3.15
N SER A 108 -3.28 23.82 -2.68
CA SER A 108 -3.58 25.20 -3.06
C SER A 108 -3.27 26.17 -1.92
N GLY A 109 -1.98 26.31 -1.60
CA GLY A 109 -1.50 27.26 -0.57
C GLY A 109 -1.67 26.79 0.88
N SER A 110 -2.11 25.56 1.11
CA SER A 110 -2.17 24.93 2.44
C SER A 110 -1.65 23.50 2.38
N PHE A 111 -0.86 23.11 3.37
CA PHE A 111 -0.32 21.76 3.54
C PHE A 111 -1.15 20.97 4.56
N ALA A 112 -1.06 19.66 4.51
CA ALA A 112 -1.72 18.78 5.47
C ALA A 112 -0.97 18.78 6.81
N THR A 113 -1.70 18.84 7.92
CA THR A 113 -1.16 18.58 9.27
C THR A 113 -1.31 17.11 9.66
N VAL A 114 -2.27 16.42 9.04
CA VAL A 114 -2.50 14.97 9.15
C VAL A 114 -2.63 14.39 7.74
N ILE A 115 -1.89 13.33 7.45
CA ILE A 115 -2.03 12.54 6.23
C ILE A 115 -2.58 11.18 6.60
N LEU A 116 -3.88 10.99 6.34
CA LEU A 116 -4.57 9.73 6.51
C LEU A 116 -4.44 8.90 5.23
N ASN A 117 -3.85 7.72 5.36
CA ASN A 117 -3.78 6.71 4.31
C ASN A 117 -4.70 5.55 4.69
N GLU A 118 -5.87 5.48 4.07
CA GLU A 118 -6.88 4.45 4.31
C GLU A 118 -6.84 3.40 3.20
N VAL A 119 -6.69 2.13 3.57
CA VAL A 119 -6.85 1.01 2.66
C VAL A 119 -8.32 0.58 2.65
N THR A 120 -8.96 0.70 1.50
CA THR A 120 -10.35 0.27 1.24
C THR A 120 -10.42 -1.09 0.55
N GLY A 121 -9.27 -1.63 0.11
CA GLY A 121 -9.15 -2.98 -0.42
C GLY A 121 -9.15 -4.06 0.67
N LEU A 122 -8.86 -5.30 0.26
CA LEU A 122 -8.97 -6.49 1.11
C LEU A 122 -7.62 -7.01 1.64
N THR A 123 -6.52 -6.35 1.27
CA THR A 123 -5.16 -6.81 1.58
C THR A 123 -4.61 -6.05 2.78
N ALA A 124 -3.99 -6.76 3.72
CA ALA A 124 -3.24 -6.16 4.82
C ALA A 124 -1.99 -5.44 4.32
N SER A 125 -1.60 -4.36 4.99
CA SER A 125 -0.43 -3.55 4.61
C SER A 125 0.86 -4.17 5.13
N GLN A 126 1.88 -4.30 4.27
CA GLN A 126 3.26 -4.58 4.68
C GLN A 126 4.15 -3.35 4.50
N LEU A 127 4.80 -2.96 5.58
CA LEU A 127 5.68 -1.79 5.67
C LEU A 127 7.11 -2.29 5.90
N GLY A 128 7.86 -2.45 4.81
CA GLY A 128 9.24 -2.97 4.79
C GLY A 128 10.31 -1.93 4.45
N GLY A 129 9.98 -0.64 4.41
CA GLY A 129 10.93 0.42 4.12
C GLY A 129 10.53 1.78 4.68
N ALA A 130 11.22 2.82 4.22
CA ALA A 130 11.04 4.18 4.72
C ALA A 130 9.79 4.85 4.13
N LEU A 131 9.05 5.56 4.97
CA LEU A 131 7.98 6.47 4.57
C LEU A 131 8.40 7.90 4.92
N GLU A 132 8.50 8.75 3.91
CA GLU A 132 8.90 10.15 4.04
C GLU A 132 7.72 11.09 3.80
N VAL A 133 7.57 12.12 4.63
CA VAL A 133 6.76 13.29 4.29
C VAL A 133 7.67 14.34 3.65
N PHE A 134 7.58 14.55 2.33
CA PHE A 134 8.36 15.58 1.66
C PHE A 134 7.68 16.95 1.80
N GLY A 135 8.45 17.98 2.15
CA GLY A 135 7.94 19.34 2.39
C GLY A 135 7.55 19.56 3.85
N ASN A 136 6.34 20.08 4.08
CA ASN A 136 5.87 20.38 5.43
C ASN A 136 5.63 19.08 6.23
N ALA A 137 6.18 19.02 7.45
CA ALA A 137 6.00 17.88 8.35
C ALA A 137 4.52 17.66 8.69
N ALA A 138 4.09 16.39 8.80
CA ALA A 138 2.72 16.03 9.12
C ALA A 138 2.63 14.74 9.93
N SER A 139 1.57 14.60 10.71
CA SER A 139 1.25 13.30 11.33
C SER A 139 0.81 12.32 10.25
N VAL A 140 1.30 11.09 10.28
CA VAL A 140 0.94 10.05 9.30
C VAL A 140 0.08 9.00 9.98
N ILE A 141 -1.04 8.66 9.34
CA ILE A 141 -1.91 7.57 9.77
C ILE A 141 -1.98 6.54 8.65
N ILE A 142 -1.77 5.27 8.98
CA ILE A 142 -2.01 4.13 8.10
C ILE A 142 -3.15 3.33 8.70
N ALA A 143 -4.31 3.39 8.06
CA ALA A 143 -5.54 2.73 8.48
C ALA A 143 -5.87 1.59 7.51
N ASN A 144 -5.76 0.35 7.97
CA ASN A 144 -6.07 -0.82 7.17
C ASN A 144 -6.81 -1.88 8.01
N PRO A 145 -8.13 -2.04 7.84
CA PRO A 145 -8.92 -3.02 8.59
C PRO A 145 -8.46 -4.46 8.45
N ASN A 146 -7.75 -4.79 7.38
CA ASN A 146 -7.22 -6.13 7.14
C ASN A 146 -5.96 -6.42 7.96
N GLY A 147 -5.28 -5.38 8.47
CA GLY A 147 -4.06 -5.49 9.25
C GLY A 147 -2.92 -4.60 8.73
N VAL A 148 -1.95 -4.37 9.60
CA VAL A 148 -0.73 -3.61 9.29
C VAL A 148 0.48 -4.32 9.90
N THR A 149 1.46 -4.69 9.09
CA THR A 149 2.73 -5.28 9.57
C THR A 149 3.88 -4.35 9.22
N CYS A 150 4.65 -3.93 10.23
CA CYS A 150 5.93 -3.27 10.06
C CYS A 150 7.07 -4.29 10.14
N ALA A 151 7.88 -4.39 9.09
CA ALA A 151 9.02 -5.29 9.00
C ALA A 151 10.24 -4.57 8.42
N GLY A 152 10.81 -3.63 9.19
CA GLY A 152 11.86 -2.70 8.74
C GLY A 152 11.33 -1.33 8.33
N CYS A 153 10.15 -0.94 8.81
CA CYS A 153 9.60 0.37 8.52
C CYS A 153 10.31 1.48 9.31
N SER A 154 10.46 2.63 8.68
CA SER A 154 11.00 3.85 9.28
C SER A 154 10.24 5.06 8.76
N PHE A 155 10.27 6.17 9.51
CA PHE A 155 9.50 7.35 9.19
C PHE A 155 10.38 8.60 9.17
N LEU A 156 10.26 9.40 8.12
CA LEU A 156 11.05 10.62 7.90
C LEU A 156 10.11 11.83 7.82
N ASN A 157 10.44 12.89 8.57
CA ASN A 157 9.64 14.12 8.64
C ASN A 157 8.16 13.90 9.04
N ALA A 158 7.90 12.81 9.76
CA ALA A 158 6.58 12.43 10.28
C ALA A 158 6.63 12.45 11.82
N PRO A 159 6.40 13.62 12.46
CA PRO A 159 6.57 13.77 13.91
C PRO A 159 5.64 12.87 14.73
N ARG A 160 4.54 12.38 14.15
CA ARG A 160 3.65 11.39 14.78
C ARG A 160 3.22 10.38 13.75
N VAL A 161 3.17 9.12 14.15
CA VAL A 161 2.72 8.01 13.31
C VAL A 161 1.70 7.19 14.08
N MET A 162 0.61 6.84 13.41
CA MET A 162 -0.41 5.92 13.92
C MET A 162 -0.64 4.80 12.91
N LEU A 163 -0.49 3.56 13.37
CA LEU A 163 -0.93 2.38 12.65
C LEU A 163 -2.25 1.93 13.29
N THR A 164 -3.27 1.68 12.48
CA THR A 164 -4.59 1.27 12.98
C THR A 164 -5.26 0.29 12.03
N THR A 165 -6.06 -0.60 12.60
CA THR A 165 -7.00 -1.46 11.86
C THR A 165 -8.42 -0.92 11.88
N GLY A 166 -8.62 0.29 12.39
CA GLY A 166 -9.93 0.92 12.42
C GLY A 166 -10.31 1.55 11.09
N VAL A 167 -11.60 1.49 10.76
CA VAL A 167 -12.17 2.29 9.66
C VAL A 167 -12.30 3.74 10.14
N PRO A 168 -11.73 4.72 9.41
CA PRO A 168 -11.82 6.12 9.81
C PRO A 168 -13.25 6.66 9.63
N PHE A 169 -13.71 7.44 10.60
CA PHE A 169 -14.96 8.20 10.50
C PHE A 169 -14.77 9.61 11.05
N ASN A 170 -15.52 10.57 10.53
CA ASN A 170 -15.45 11.96 10.98
C ASN A 170 -16.52 12.20 12.06
N THR A 171 -16.13 12.76 13.21
CA THR A 171 -17.06 13.12 14.30
C THR A 171 -17.53 14.58 14.24
N GLY A 172 -17.16 15.31 13.19
CA GLY A 172 -17.36 16.74 13.01
C GLY A 172 -16.16 17.56 13.48
N SER A 173 -15.66 17.30 14.69
CA SER A 173 -14.51 18.02 15.29
C SER A 173 -13.21 17.23 15.30
N ALA A 174 -13.27 15.91 15.09
CA ALA A 174 -12.11 15.04 15.14
C ALA A 174 -12.23 13.85 14.16
N LEU A 175 -11.12 13.15 13.98
CA LEU A 175 -11.06 11.88 13.26
C LEU A 175 -11.14 10.73 14.28
N GLY A 176 -12.17 9.89 14.14
CA GLY A 176 -12.35 8.66 14.91
C GLY A 176 -11.97 7.41 14.09
N PHE A 177 -11.78 6.29 14.77
CA PHE A 177 -11.48 4.99 14.15
C PHE A 177 -12.31 3.89 14.79
N GLU A 178 -13.10 3.18 13.99
CA GLU A 178 -13.90 2.06 14.44
C GLU A 178 -13.12 0.76 14.24
N VAL A 179 -12.66 0.15 15.33
CA VAL A 179 -11.84 -1.07 15.31
C VAL A 179 -12.73 -2.29 15.56
N THR A 180 -12.91 -3.11 14.54
CA THR A 180 -13.73 -4.33 14.61
C THR A 180 -12.91 -5.62 14.47
N GLY A 181 -11.63 -5.50 14.11
CA GLY A 181 -10.74 -6.64 13.89
C GLY A 181 -9.39 -6.22 13.33
N GLY A 182 -8.72 -7.16 12.66
CA GLY A 182 -7.37 -6.98 12.11
C GLY A 182 -6.26 -7.15 13.15
N SER A 183 -5.01 -7.14 12.70
CA SER A 183 -3.85 -7.19 13.58
C SER A 183 -2.81 -6.14 13.20
N ILE A 184 -2.09 -5.64 14.21
CA ILE A 184 -0.91 -4.80 14.03
C ILE A 184 0.30 -5.60 14.50
N GLY A 185 1.24 -5.84 13.59
CA GLY A 185 2.45 -6.61 13.84
C GLY A 185 3.70 -5.77 13.66
N VAL A 186 4.70 -6.03 14.51
CA VAL A 186 6.10 -5.64 14.26
C VAL A 186 6.89 -6.93 14.11
N ALA A 187 7.56 -7.10 12.97
CA ALA A 187 8.26 -8.32 12.58
C ALA A 187 9.62 -7.99 11.97
N GLY A 188 10.40 -9.02 11.62
CA GLY A 188 11.64 -8.87 10.86
C GLY A 188 12.62 -7.86 11.48
N ALA A 189 13.06 -6.88 10.67
CA ALA A 189 13.99 -5.83 11.09
C ALA A 189 13.39 -4.79 12.06
N GLY A 190 12.13 -4.97 12.49
CA GLY A 190 11.50 -4.15 13.52
C GLY A 190 10.93 -2.83 12.99
N LEU A 191 10.81 -1.86 13.90
CA LEU A 191 10.30 -0.52 13.68
C LEU A 191 11.36 0.49 14.13
N ASP A 192 11.78 1.39 13.24
CA ASP A 192 12.59 2.55 13.61
C ASP A 192 11.69 3.79 13.79
N ALA A 193 11.48 4.17 15.05
CA ALA A 193 10.73 5.35 15.45
C ALA A 193 11.61 6.44 16.08
N SER A 194 12.93 6.42 15.84
CA SER A 194 13.89 7.36 16.42
C SER A 194 13.59 8.84 16.08
N ASN A 195 12.95 9.09 14.94
CA ASN A 195 12.59 10.42 14.45
C ASN A 195 11.13 10.82 14.73
N VAL A 196 10.38 10.00 15.49
CA VAL A 196 9.00 10.31 15.89
C VAL A 196 9.01 11.02 17.24
N ALA A 197 8.23 12.08 17.39
CA ALA A 197 8.17 12.89 18.60
C ALA A 197 7.68 12.07 19.80
N ARG A 198 8.30 12.29 20.97
CA ARG A 198 7.84 11.75 22.25
C ARG A 198 6.64 12.57 22.75
N LEU A 199 5.62 11.89 23.29
CA LEU A 199 4.43 12.49 23.90
C LEU A 199 4.76 13.19 25.22
#